data_AF-A0A2E9V831-F1
#
_entry.id   AF-A0A2E9V831-F1
#
_cell.length_a   1.000
_cell.length_b   1.000
_cell.length_c   1.000
_cell.angle_alpha   90.00
_cell.angle_beta   90.00
_cell.angle_gamma   90.00
#
_symmetry.space_group_name_H-M   'P 1'
#
loop_
_entity.id
_entity.type
_entity.pdbx_description
1 polymer ?
#
loop_
_entity_poly.entity_id
_entity_poly.type
_entity_poly.pdbx_seq_one_letter_code
_entity_poly.pdbx_strand_id
1 'polypeptide(L)'
;LDKNVWFARDLSMLSTHLNTEPILVVARQIKPNLNEVMPWPIDTIGIPNNHFQYAVTWFSLSIIWMGMTVYWIWRIRSRQDI
;
A
#
# COMPACT_ATOMS: atom_id res chain seq x y z
N LEU A 1 23.57 3.65 -20.28
CA LEU A 1 22.26 4.20 -20.72
C LEU A 1 21.55 3.30 -21.73
N ASP A 2 22.18 2.23 -22.22
CA ASP A 2 21.80 1.46 -23.42
C ASP A 2 20.41 0.81 -23.43
N LYS A 3 19.75 0.70 -22.26
CA LYS A 3 18.38 0.18 -22.15
C LYS A 3 17.33 1.25 -21.78
N ASN A 4 17.75 2.51 -21.61
CA ASN A 4 16.91 3.65 -21.21
C ASN A 4 16.01 3.36 -19.98
N VAL A 5 16.55 2.62 -19.01
CA VAL A 5 15.83 2.28 -17.77
C VAL A 5 16.22 3.29 -16.69
N TRP A 6 15.22 4.00 -16.15
CA TRP A 6 15.39 5.04 -15.13
C TRP A 6 14.61 4.68 -13.87
N PHE A 7 15.24 4.84 -12.71
CA PHE A 7 14.53 4.79 -11.43
C PHE A 7 14.03 6.19 -11.08
N ALA A 8 12.73 6.34 -10.82
CA ALA A 8 12.06 7.64 -10.64
C ALA A 8 12.55 8.50 -9.46
N ARG A 9 13.54 8.03 -8.67
CA ARG A 9 14.11 8.72 -7.51
C ARG A 9 15.64 8.73 -7.48
N ASP A 10 16.32 8.30 -8.56
CA ASP A 10 17.78 8.46 -8.66
C ASP A 10 18.11 9.87 -9.18
N LEU A 11 18.14 10.82 -8.24
CA LEU A 11 18.32 12.24 -8.57
C LEU A 11 19.70 12.53 -9.14
N SER A 12 20.74 11.85 -8.67
CA SER A 12 22.11 12.01 -9.19
C SER A 12 22.21 11.69 -10.67
N MET A 13 21.67 10.54 -11.08
CA MET A 13 21.74 10.10 -12.48
C MET A 13 20.85 10.96 -13.36
N LEU A 14 19.62 11.24 -12.91
CA LEU A 14 18.65 12.04 -13.65
C LEU A 14 19.10 13.49 -13.83
N SER A 15 19.60 14.12 -12.78
CA SER A 15 20.03 15.53 -12.84
C SER A 15 21.24 15.72 -13.75
N THR A 16 22.17 14.76 -13.72
CA THR A 16 23.34 14.75 -14.62
C THR A 16 22.89 14.59 -16.08
N HIS A 17 21.92 13.71 -16.35
CA HIS A 17 21.43 13.49 -17.70
C HIS A 17 20.60 14.67 -18.26
N LEU A 18 19.78 15.29 -17.41
CA LEU A 18 18.88 16.38 -17.77
C LEU A 18 19.52 17.77 -17.65
N ASN A 19 20.76 17.84 -17.14
CA ASN A 19 21.47 19.09 -16.84
C ASN A 19 20.67 20.01 -15.90
N THR A 20 20.18 19.44 -14.79
CA THR A 20 19.43 20.15 -13.74
C THR A 20 20.06 19.95 -12.38
N GLU A 21 19.54 20.64 -11.36
CA GLU A 21 19.90 20.35 -9.97
C GLU A 21 19.33 19.00 -9.50
N PRO A 22 20.00 18.30 -8.55
CA PRO A 22 19.55 17.01 -8.02
C PRO A 22 18.42 17.16 -6.98
N ILE A 23 17.34 17.86 -7.36
CA ILE A 23 16.21 18.18 -6.48
C ILE A 23 14.92 17.52 -7.02
N LEU A 24 14.16 16.88 -6.13
CA LEU A 24 12.82 16.34 -6.44
C LEU A 24 11.73 17.24 -5.88
N VAL A 25 10.97 17.90 -6.75
CA VAL A 25 9.82 18.72 -6.35
C VAL A 25 8.56 17.86 -6.32
N VAL A 26 7.97 17.68 -5.13
CA VAL A 26 6.66 17.03 -4.96
C VAL A 26 5.59 18.11 -4.75
N ALA A 27 5.06 18.61 -5.86
CA ALA A 27 4.05 19.67 -5.82
C ALA A 27 2.63 19.08 -5.69
N ARG A 28 1.84 19.55 -4.72
CA ARG A 28 0.40 19.25 -4.65
C ARG A 28 -0.38 19.93 -5.78
N GLN A 29 0.08 21.10 -6.20
CA GLN A 29 -0.51 21.89 -7.27
C GLN A 29 0.59 22.71 -7.96
N ILE A 30 0.54 22.79 -9.29
CA ILE A 30 1.46 23.60 -10.10
C ILE A 30 0.63 24.68 -10.82
N LYS A 31 1.05 25.94 -10.70
CA LYS A 31 0.41 27.11 -11.33
C LYS A 31 1.48 28.03 -11.93
N PRO A 32 1.41 28.41 -13.22
CA PRO A 32 0.47 27.92 -14.24
C PRO A 32 0.70 26.42 -14.54
N ASN A 33 -0.29 25.77 -15.18
CA ASN A 33 -0.16 24.35 -15.51
C ASN A 33 1.03 24.14 -16.47
N LEU A 34 1.83 23.09 -16.22
CA LEU A 34 2.92 22.71 -17.12
C LEU A 34 2.31 21.90 -18.26
N ASN A 35 1.99 22.56 -19.38
CA ASN A 35 1.36 21.90 -20.54
C ASN A 35 2.18 20.73 -21.11
N GLU A 36 3.49 20.69 -20.85
CA GLU A 36 4.43 19.69 -21.36
C GLU A 36 4.59 18.47 -20.45
N VAL A 37 4.12 18.55 -19.20
CA VAL A 37 4.20 17.44 -18.25
C VAL A 37 2.82 16.81 -18.13
N MET A 38 2.55 15.84 -19.01
CA MET A 38 1.39 14.96 -18.82
C MET A 38 1.76 13.90 -17.78
N PRO A 39 1.25 13.98 -16.53
CA PRO A 39 1.40 12.85 -15.61
C PRO A 39 0.77 11.64 -16.28
N TRP A 40 1.52 10.54 -16.34
CA TRP A 40 0.92 9.27 -16.72
C TRP A 40 -0.26 9.02 -15.78
N PRO A 41 -1.46 8.71 -16.29
CA PRO A 41 -2.61 8.46 -15.45
C PRO A 41 -2.28 7.25 -14.57
N ILE A 42 -2.02 7.51 -13.29
CA ILE A 42 -1.95 6.47 -12.28
C ILE A 42 -3.41 6.16 -11.96
N ASP A 43 -3.90 5.10 -12.56
CA ASP A 43 -5.26 4.65 -12.38
C ASP A 43 -5.33 3.63 -11.24
N THR A 44 -6.25 3.85 -10.29
CA THR A 44 -6.54 2.91 -9.21
C THR A 44 -7.53 1.82 -9.61
N ILE A 45 -8.10 1.86 -10.83
CA ILE A 45 -9.04 0.85 -11.34
C ILE A 45 -8.47 -0.57 -11.25
N GLY A 46 -7.15 -0.73 -11.43
CA GLY A 46 -6.47 -2.03 -11.31
C GLY A 46 -6.12 -2.47 -9.87
N ILE A 47 -6.33 -1.61 -8.87
CA ILE A 47 -5.98 -1.86 -7.46
C ILE A 47 -7.27 -1.80 -6.62
N PRO A 48 -8.10 -2.86 -6.64
CA PRO A 48 -9.37 -2.86 -5.93
C PRO A 48 -9.13 -2.79 -4.41
N ASN A 49 -9.62 -1.73 -3.77
CA ASN A 49 -9.67 -1.61 -2.32
C ASN A 49 -11.04 -2.12 -1.80
N ASN A 50 -11.21 -3.44 -1.78
CA ASN A 50 -12.49 -4.05 -1.41
C ASN A 50 -12.67 -4.08 0.11
N HIS A 51 -13.28 -3.03 0.67
CA HIS A 51 -13.59 -2.91 2.09
C HIS A 51 -14.50 -4.03 2.63
N PHE A 52 -15.40 -4.58 1.81
CA PHE A 52 -16.26 -5.68 2.23
C PHE A 52 -15.46 -6.97 2.46
N GLN A 53 -14.54 -7.30 1.54
CA GLN A 53 -13.63 -8.43 1.72
C GLN A 53 -12.82 -8.31 3.02
N TYR A 54 -12.25 -7.13 3.29
CA TYR A 54 -11.52 -6.89 4.54
C TYR A 54 -12.41 -7.10 5.77
N ALA A 55 -13.63 -6.57 5.76
CA ALA A 55 -14.56 -6.75 6.86
C ALA A 55 -14.82 -8.24 7.11
N VAL A 56 -15.14 -9.01 6.05
CA VAL A 56 -15.35 -10.46 6.17
C VAL A 56 -14.12 -11.14 6.77
N THR A 57 -12.91 -10.89 6.25
CA THR A 57 -11.68 -11.49 6.76
C THR A 57 -11.47 -11.20 8.25
N TRP A 58 -11.55 -9.94 8.66
CA TRP A 58 -11.29 -9.54 10.05
C TRP A 58 -12.34 -10.07 11.03
N PHE A 59 -13.63 -10.01 10.68
CA PHE A 59 -14.68 -10.54 11.53
C PHE A 59 -14.63 -12.07 11.60
N SER A 60 -14.37 -12.78 10.49
CA SER A 60 -14.16 -14.23 10.50
C SER A 60 -13.00 -14.64 11.42
N LEU A 61 -11.86 -13.96 11.32
CA LEU A 61 -10.72 -14.19 12.23
C LEU A 61 -11.12 -14.00 13.69
N SER A 62 -11.83 -12.92 14.02
CA SER A 62 -12.30 -12.66 15.39
C SER A 62 -13.26 -13.73 15.92
N ILE A 63 -14.19 -14.21 15.10
CA ILE A 63 -15.16 -15.26 15.47
C ILE A 63 -14.44 -16.59 15.74
N ILE A 64 -13.51 -16.99 14.87
CA ILE A 64 -12.72 -18.21 15.05
C ILE A 64 -11.89 -18.12 16.34
N TRP A 65 -11.25 -16.98 16.58
CA TRP A 65 -10.49 -16.73 17.81
C TRP A 65 -11.35 -16.81 19.06
N MET A 66 -12.53 -16.17 19.04
CA MET A 66 -13.48 -16.23 20.14
C MET A 66 -13.95 -17.66 20.39
N GLY A 67 -14.28 -18.41 19.33
CA GLY A 67 -14.68 -19.82 19.42
C GLY A 67 -13.60 -20.70 20.03
N MET A 68 -12.35 -20.58 19.56
CA MET A 68 -11.21 -21.29 20.14
C MET A 68 -11.00 -20.93 21.62
N THR A 69 -11.13 -19.66 21.98
CA THR A 69 -10.97 -19.18 23.35
C THR A 69 -12.04 -19.75 24.28
N VAL A 70 -13.31 -19.70 23.86
CA VAL A 70 -14.44 -20.26 24.62
C VAL A 70 -14.28 -21.77 24.78
N TYR A 71 -13.94 -22.48 23.69
CA TYR A 71 -13.70 -23.92 23.72
C TYR A 71 -12.56 -24.29 24.68
N TRP A 72 -11.45 -23.54 24.64
CA TRP A 72 -10.31 -23.76 25.51
C TRP A 72 -10.66 -23.56 27.00
N ILE A 73 -11.39 -22.50 27.34
CA ILE A 73 -11.87 -22.25 28.71
C ILE A 73 -12.80 -23.38 29.18
N TRP A 74 -13.76 -23.78 28.34
CA TRP A 74 -14.68 -24.87 28.66
C TRP A 74 -13.93 -26.18 28.94
N ARG A 75 -12.94 -26.51 28.10
CA ARG A 75 -12.10 -27.71 28.25
C ARG A 75 -11.28 -27.72 29.53
N ILE A 76 -10.79 -26.57 30.00
CA ILE A 76 -10.00 -26.49 31.24
C ILE A 76 -10.92 -26.71 32.45
N ARG A 77 -12.10 -26.09 32.46
CA ARG A 77 -13.06 -26.22 33.57
C ARG A 77 -13.55 -27.66 33.73
N SER A 78 -13.91 -28.33 32.63
CA SER A 78 -14.38 -29.72 32.68
C SER A 78 -13.34 -30.75 33.14
N ARG A 79 -12.05 -30.40 33.12
CA ARG A 79 -10.97 -31.27 33.66
C ARG A 79 -10.77 -31.10 35.17
N GLN A 80 -11.27 -30.02 35.77
CA GLN A 80 -11.19 -29.81 37.21
C GLN A 80 -12.33 -30.50 37.97
N ASP A 81 -13.41 -30.86 37.26
CA ASP A 81 -14.60 -31.51 37.81
C ASP A 81 -14.50 -33.06 37.84
N ILE A 82 -13.33 -33.63 37.51
CA ILE A 82 -12.98 -35.07 37.55
C ILE A 82 -11.81 -35.24 38.51
#